data_AF-A0A224Y2B2-F1
#
_entry.id   AF-A0A224Y2B2-F1
#
_cell.length_a   1.000
_cell.length_b   1.000
_cell.length_c   1.000
_cell.angle_alpha   90.00
_cell.angle_beta   90.00
_cell.angle_gamma   90.00
#
_symmetry.space_group_name_H-M   'P 1'
#
loop_
_entity.id
_entity.type
_entity.pdbx_description
1 polymer ?
#
loop_
_entity_poly.entity_id
_entity_poly.type
_entity_poly.pdbx_seq_one_letter_code
_entity_poly.pdbx_strand_id
1 'polypeptide(L)'
;LFQEADIVKVIRLGRLSWAGHVARMSEMETPRRLLQEDVHRVRRVGRPKLRWNDGVGIDARNLIGVRNWKVTAMDREDWRKRIEEAKAQ
;
A
#
# COMPACT_ATOMS: atom_id res chain seq x y z
N LEU A 1 7.58 -6.54 29.72
CA LEU A 1 8.33 -7.02 28.54
C LEU A 1 7.69 -6.40 27.31
N PHE A 2 8.27 -5.33 26.78
CA PHE A 2 7.77 -4.72 25.56
C PHE A 2 7.97 -5.73 24.43
N GLN A 3 6.89 -6.22 23.83
CA GLN A 3 6.98 -6.87 22.54
C GLN A 3 7.45 -5.78 21.57
N GLU A 4 8.73 -5.78 21.21
CA GLU A 4 9.22 -4.92 20.15
C GLU A 4 8.40 -5.21 18.90
N ALA A 5 7.71 -4.19 18.39
CA ALA A 5 6.96 -4.31 17.16
C ALA A 5 7.95 -4.68 16.04
N ASP A 6 7.65 -5.73 15.29
CA ASP A 6 8.43 -6.10 14.11
C ASP A 6 8.55 -4.87 13.19
N ILE A 7 9.77 -4.33 13.08
CA ILE A 7 10.06 -3.13 12.30
C ILE A 7 9.59 -3.28 10.85
N VAL A 8 9.63 -4.51 10.31
CA VAL A 8 9.14 -4.81 8.97
C VAL A 8 7.63 -4.61 8.91
N LYS A 9 6.89 -5.06 9.93
CA LYS A 9 5.44 -4.86 10.05
C LYS A 9 5.10 -3.37 10.12
N VAL A 10 5.82 -2.59 10.92
CA VAL A 10 5.62 -1.13 11.03
C VAL A 10 5.81 -0.44 9.67
N ILE A 11 6.88 -0.77 8.94
CA ILE A 11 7.16 -0.22 7.62
C ILE A 11 6.05 -0.57 6.61
N ARG A 12 5.59 -1.83 6.61
CA ARG A 12 4.52 -2.28 5.70
C ARG A 12 3.18 -1.61 6.01
N LEU A 13 2.84 -1.42 7.29
CA LEU A 13 1.62 -0.69 7.70
C LEU A 13 1.71 0.81 7.34
N GLY A 14 2.90 1.42 7.46
CA GLY A 14 3.16 2.77 6.96
C GLY A 14 2.94 2.90 5.45
N ARG A 15 3.41 1.90 4.69
CA ARG A 15 3.18 1.82 3.23
C ARG A 15 1.70 1.74 2.90
N LEU A 16 0.91 0.92 3.62
CA LEU A 16 -0.55 0.82 3.43
C LEU A 16 -1.27 2.12 3.77
N SER A 17 -0.83 2.81 4.83
CA SER A 17 -1.38 4.12 5.21
C SER A 17 -1.18 5.15 4.09
N TRP A 18 0.04 5.26 3.56
CA TRP A 18 0.37 6.16 2.46
C TRP A 18 -0.35 5.77 1.17
N ALA A 19 -0.41 4.47 0.84
CA ALA A 19 -1.12 3.98 -0.34
C ALA A 19 -2.60 4.34 -0.31
N GLY A 20 -3.26 4.19 0.84
CA GLY A 20 -4.65 4.60 0.98
C GLY A 20 -4.83 6.11 0.84
N HIS A 21 -3.91 6.91 1.36
CA HIS A 21 -3.92 8.36 1.15
C HIS A 21 -3.81 8.71 -0.35
N VAL A 22 -2.81 8.18 -1.05
CA VAL A 22 -2.61 8.43 -2.49
C VAL A 22 -3.78 7.92 -3.33
N ALA A 23 -4.44 6.82 -2.95
CA ALA A 23 -5.62 6.33 -3.67
C ALA A 23 -6.81 7.32 -3.63
N ARG A 24 -6.94 8.09 -2.55
CA ARG A 24 -7.99 9.10 -2.34
C ARG A 24 -7.61 10.51 -2.79
N MET A 25 -6.36 10.73 -3.19
CA MET A 25 -5.91 11.99 -3.78
C MET A 25 -6.62 12.25 -5.11
N SER A 26 -6.74 13.52 -5.47
CA SER A 26 -7.31 13.94 -6.74
C SER A 26 -6.47 13.40 -7.90
N GLU A 27 -7.11 13.05 -9.02
CA GLU A 27 -6.43 12.55 -10.23
C GLU A 27 -5.50 13.57 -10.88
N MET A 28 -5.64 14.85 -10.52
CA MET A 28 -4.73 15.90 -10.97
C MET A 28 -3.42 15.93 -10.16
N GLU A 29 -3.39 15.31 -8.98
CA GLU A 29 -2.22 15.35 -8.10
C GLU A 29 -1.16 14.35 -8.57
N THR A 30 0.09 14.81 -8.63
CA THR A 30 1.23 14.04 -9.15
C THR A 30 1.38 12.64 -8.54
N PRO A 31 1.23 12.43 -7.21
CA PRO A 31 1.33 11.08 -6.64
C PRO A 31 0.26 10.12 -7.16
N ARG A 32 -0.98 10.60 -7.34
CA ARG A 32 -2.10 9.82 -7.88
C ARG A 32 -1.88 9.47 -9.34
N ARG A 33 -1.39 10.43 -10.13
CA ARG A 33 -1.02 10.21 -11.54
C ARG A 33 0.07 9.15 -11.67
N LEU A 34 1.19 9.32 -10.96
CA LEU A 34 2.30 8.36 -10.96
C LEU A 34 1.88 6.95 -10.51
N LEU A 35 0.89 6.86 -9.61
CA LEU A 35 0.34 5.58 -9.15
C LEU A 35 -0.47 4.86 -10.23
N GLN A 36 -1.21 5.61 -11.06
CA GLN A 36 -2.07 5.11 -12.13
C GLN A 36 -1.30 4.88 -13.43
N GLU A 37 -0.27 5.67 -13.70
CA GLU A 37 0.51 5.58 -14.93
C GLU A 37 1.21 4.22 -15.07
N ASP A 38 0.98 3.58 -16.22
CA ASP A 38 1.70 2.38 -16.61
C ASP A 38 2.96 2.76 -17.38
N VAL A 39 4.11 2.25 -16.93
CA VAL A 39 5.36 2.40 -17.66
C VAL A 39 5.33 1.45 -18.86
N HIS A 40 4.95 1.97 -20.03
CA HIS A 40 4.80 1.20 -21.27
C HIS A 40 6.13 0.73 -21.89
N ARG A 41 7.28 1.24 -21.44
CA ARG A 41 8.59 0.88 -22.00
C ARG A 41 9.16 -0.38 -21.33
N VAL A 42 9.84 -1.21 -22.14
CA VAL A 42 10.60 -2.37 -21.67
C VAL A 42 11.63 -1.94 -20.62
N ARG A 43 11.55 -2.51 -19.42
CA ARG A 43 12.53 -2.27 -18.36
C ARG A 43 13.87 -2.88 -18.74
N ARG A 44 14.97 -2.16 -18.44
CA ARG A 44 16.32 -2.68 -18.66
C ARG A 44 16.56 -3.96 -17.85
N VAL A 45 17.38 -4.84 -18.41
CA VAL A 45 17.83 -6.08 -17.77
C VAL A 45 18.50 -5.74 -16.42
N GLY A 46 18.20 -6.51 -15.38
CA GLY A 46 18.74 -6.34 -14.02
C GLY A 46 17.87 -5.51 -13.05
N ARG A 47 16.86 -4.77 -13.52
CA ARG A 47 15.94 -4.05 -12.62
C ARG A 47 14.95 -5.02 -11.96
N PRO A 48 14.67 -4.90 -10.64
CA PRO A 48 13.62 -5.68 -9.99
C PRO A 48 12.29 -5.59 -10.74
N LYS A 49 11.67 -6.75 -11.00
CA LYS A 49 10.38 -6.84 -11.69
C LYS A 49 9.24 -6.28 -10.85
N LEU A 50 9.35 -6.38 -9.52
CA LEU A 50 8.35 -5.91 -8.55
C LEU A 50 8.15 -4.40 -8.66
N ARG A 51 6.89 -4.00 -8.82
CA ARG A 51 6.44 -2.62 -8.75
C ARG A 51 6.08 -2.29 -7.31
N TRP A 52 6.07 -1.00 -6.98
CA TRP A 52 5.58 -0.54 -5.69
C TRP A 52 4.13 -0.98 -5.44
N ASN A 53 3.27 -0.92 -6.47
CA ASN A 53 1.90 -1.45 -6.45
C ASN A 53 1.81 -2.93 -6.08
N ASP A 54 2.76 -3.75 -6.54
CA ASP A 54 2.80 -5.18 -6.21
C ASP A 54 3.10 -5.36 -4.72
N GLY A 55 4.04 -4.58 -4.20
CA GLY A 55 4.37 -4.55 -2.77
C GLY A 55 3.17 -4.16 -1.90
N VAL A 56 2.45 -3.10 -2.28
CA VAL A 56 1.21 -2.69 -1.59
C VAL A 56 0.15 -3.79 -1.64
N GLY A 57 -0.02 -4.43 -2.79
CA GLY A 57 -1.00 -5.52 -2.94
C GLY A 57 -0.66 -6.74 -2.08
N ILE A 58 0.63 -7.09 -1.97
CA ILE A 58 1.11 -8.17 -1.11
C ILE A 58 0.89 -7.80 0.37
N ASP A 59 1.28 -6.60 0.79
CA ASP A 59 1.11 -6.14 2.17
C ASP A 59 -0.38 -6.07 2.53
N ALA A 60 -1.23 -5.58 1.62
CA ALA A 60 -2.67 -5.48 1.84
C ALA A 60 -3.31 -6.86 2.03
N ARG A 61 -2.89 -7.84 1.21
CA ARG A 61 -3.37 -9.22 1.32
C ARG A 61 -2.92 -9.87 2.63
N ASN A 62 -1.66 -9.68 3.00
CA ASN A 62 -1.04 -10.41 4.11
C ASN A 62 -1.36 -9.79 5.47
N LEU A 63 -1.51 -8.47 5.56
CA LEU A 63 -1.68 -7.77 6.84
C LEU A 63 -3.13 -7.38 7.15
N ILE A 64 -3.93 -7.07 6.12
CA ILE A 64 -5.31 -6.58 6.31
C ILE A 64 -6.36 -7.39 5.53
N GLY A 65 -5.95 -8.48 4.88
CA GLY A 65 -6.84 -9.40 4.17
C GLY A 65 -7.48 -8.83 2.90
N VAL A 66 -6.95 -7.74 2.34
CA VAL A 66 -7.57 -7.04 1.20
C VAL A 66 -6.90 -7.42 -0.12
N ARG A 67 -7.67 -7.94 -1.08
CA ARG A 67 -7.20 -8.24 -2.44
C ARG A 67 -7.23 -7.03 -3.38
N ASN A 68 -8.34 -6.28 -3.40
CA ASN A 68 -8.50 -5.11 -4.25
C ASN A 68 -8.32 -3.81 -3.46
N TRP A 69 -7.08 -3.57 -3.05
CA TRP A 69 -6.76 -2.50 -2.11
C TRP A 69 -7.13 -1.10 -2.62
N LYS A 70 -7.10 -0.86 -3.93
CA LYS A 70 -7.45 0.45 -4.51
C LYS A 70 -8.91 0.82 -4.26
N VAL A 71 -9.81 -0.16 -4.36
CA VAL A 71 -11.26 0.04 -4.12
C VAL A 71 -11.52 0.18 -2.63
N THR A 72 -10.99 -0.74 -1.80
CA THR A 72 -11.18 -0.70 -0.35
C THR A 72 -10.58 0.57 0.27
N ALA A 73 -9.46 1.06 -0.25
CA ALA A 73 -8.84 2.30 0.22
C ALA A 73 -9.69 3.56 -0.01
N MET A 74 -10.72 3.52 -0.88
CA MET A 74 -11.63 4.66 -1.05
C MET A 74 -12.46 4.89 0.20
N ASP A 75 -12.83 3.82 0.92
CA ASP A 75 -13.42 3.92 2.23
C ASP A 75 -12.32 4.22 3.26
N ARG A 76 -12.25 5.48 3.69
CA ARG A 76 -11.23 5.94 4.64
C ARG A 76 -11.38 5.28 6.01
N GLU A 77 -12.60 5.01 6.45
CA GLU A 77 -12.87 4.48 7.78
C GLU A 77 -12.55 2.98 7.83
N ASP A 78 -13.04 2.20 6.87
CA ASP A 78 -12.72 0.78 6.76
C ASP A 78 -11.21 0.56 6.58
N TRP A 79 -10.57 1.36 5.72
CA TRP A 79 -9.11 1.28 5.52
C TRP A 79 -8.32 1.58 6.79
N ARG A 80 -8.69 2.64 7.53
CA ARG A 80 -8.04 2.99 8.79
C ARG A 80 -8.26 1.90 9.83
N LYS A 81 -9.50 1.45 10.00
CA LYS A 81 -9.87 0.41 10.98
C LYS A 81 -9.02 -0.84 10.80
N ARG A 82 -8.93 -1.37 9.58
CA ARG A 82 -8.12 -2.56 9.26
C ARG A 82 -6.65 -2.37 9.57
N ILE A 83 -6.09 -1.19 9.29
CA ILE A 83 -4.68 -0.90 9.59
C ILE A 83 -4.45 -0.85 11.11
N GLU A 84 -5.36 -0.26 11.88
CA GLU A 84 -5.25 -0.23 13.34
C GLU A 84 -5.41 -1.63 13.96
N GLU A 85 -6.36 -2.43 13.46
CA GLU A 85 -6.50 -3.84 13.86
C GLU A 85 -5.19 -4.61 13.59
N ALA A 86 -4.58 -4.42 12.42
CA ALA A 86 -3.32 -5.06 12.08
C ALA A 86 -2.12 -4.56 12.91
N LYS A 87 -2.15 -3.32 13.45
CA LYS A 87 -1.15 -2.80 14.39
C LYS A 87 -1.28 -3.40 15.78
N ALA A 88 -2.50 -3.75 16.20
CA ALA A 88 -2.79 -4.27 17.53
C ALA A 88 -2.52 -5.78 17.67
N GLN A 89 -2.53 -6.52 16.56
CA GLN A 89 -1.99 -7.88 16.45
C GLN A 89 -0.47 -7.90 16.46
#